data_AF-A0A0Q9PXG6-F1
#
_entry.id   AF-A0A0Q9PXG6-F1
#
_cell.length_a   1.000
_cell.length_b   1.000
_cell.length_c   1.000
_cell.angle_alpha   90.00
_cell.angle_beta   90.00
_cell.angle_gamma   90.00
#
_symmetry.space_group_name_H-M   'P 1'
#
loop_
_entity.id
_entity.type
_entity.pdbx_description
1 polymer ?
#
loop_
_entity_poly.entity_id
_entity_poly.type
_entity_poly.pdbx_seq_one_letter_code
_entity_poly.pdbx_strand_id
1 'polypeptide(L)'
;MSLFRRMRDITVATLNEHLEKSEDPVRLIDQYLANQREQLVQSERLYQQCVSHAASLRQQYLTALETKEKREHQALLALKAGEEHMARIVLQEKLQAEEKSVQYHDLYEQAKQSILELDEELQQLKADYKEVADKRSYYLARMESARLQQRMHARSSVTQDGTPRMFGRLEERVSDMELHARTLRDVRKMGRGSYYSGGNPAVDAEMEALRNRLKQEGTQDHEQTIPLTKR
;
A
#
# COMPACT_ATOMS: atom_id res chain seq x y z
N MET A 1 16.11 -17.45 -11.94
CA MET A 1 14.79 -16.85 -11.62
C MET A 1 14.68 -16.64 -10.11
N SER A 2 14.35 -15.42 -9.64
CA SER A 2 13.77 -15.15 -8.30
C SER A 2 14.57 -14.37 -7.21
N LEU A 3 15.49 -13.47 -7.58
CA LEU A 3 15.76 -12.28 -6.74
C LEU A 3 15.07 -11.04 -7.32
N PHE A 4 15.15 -10.87 -8.64
CA PHE A 4 14.43 -9.83 -9.39
C PHE A 4 12.89 -9.97 -9.38
N ARG A 5 12.35 -11.13 -9.00
CA ARG A 5 10.89 -11.34 -8.88
C ARG A 5 10.32 -10.89 -7.53
N ARG A 6 11.14 -10.78 -6.48
CA ARG A 6 10.72 -10.19 -5.19
C ARG A 6 10.84 -8.66 -5.18
N MET A 7 11.67 -8.12 -6.09
CA MET A 7 11.93 -6.68 -6.19
C MET A 7 10.80 -5.88 -6.84
N ARG A 8 9.87 -6.53 -7.55
CA ARG A 8 8.90 -5.84 -8.42
C ARG A 8 7.53 -5.54 -7.78
N ASP A 9 7.17 -6.20 -6.68
CA ASP A 9 5.78 -6.20 -6.20
C ASP A 9 5.64 -5.79 -4.73
N ILE A 10 6.44 -4.83 -4.24
CA ILE A 10 6.10 -4.15 -2.99
C ILE A 10 6.10 -2.64 -3.19
N THR A 11 5.05 -2.15 -3.83
CA THR A 11 4.62 -0.75 -3.77
C THR A 11 3.84 -0.51 -2.48
N VAL A 12 3.62 0.76 -2.11
CA VAL A 12 2.75 1.12 -0.99
C VAL A 12 1.35 0.50 -1.14
N ALA A 13 0.84 0.37 -2.38
CA ALA A 13 -0.45 -0.25 -2.67
C ALA A 13 -0.48 -1.75 -2.31
N THR A 14 0.53 -2.51 -2.70
CA THR A 14 0.65 -3.93 -2.32
C THR A 14 0.88 -4.12 -0.82
N LEU A 15 1.59 -3.21 -0.15
CA LEU A 15 1.74 -3.24 1.31
C LEU A 15 0.38 -3.08 2.00
N ASN A 16 -0.46 -2.15 1.55
CA ASN A 16 -1.80 -1.96 2.12
C ASN A 16 -2.68 -3.21 1.97
N GLU A 17 -2.67 -3.86 0.81
CA GLU A 17 -3.45 -5.09 0.59
C GLU A 17 -2.96 -6.26 1.48
N HIS A 18 -1.65 -6.38 1.65
CA HIS A 18 -1.07 -7.39 2.54
C HIS A 18 -1.29 -7.08 4.03
N LEU A 19 -1.36 -5.80 4.42
CA LEU A 19 -1.71 -5.39 5.79
C LEU A 19 -3.12 -5.84 6.18
N GLU A 20 -4.08 -5.77 5.26
CA GLU A 20 -5.48 -6.17 5.51
C GLU A 20 -5.63 -7.67 5.77
N LYS A 21 -4.74 -8.49 5.19
CA LYS A 21 -4.76 -9.96 5.27
C LYS A 21 -3.79 -10.53 6.32
N SER A 22 -3.03 -9.68 7.00
CA SER A 22 -1.94 -10.07 7.89
C SER A 22 -2.38 -10.18 9.35
N GLU A 23 -2.01 -11.27 10.00
CA GLU A 23 -2.15 -11.45 11.45
C GLU A 23 -1.22 -10.51 12.24
N ASP A 24 -0.07 -10.12 11.67
CA ASP A 24 0.94 -9.24 12.29
C ASP A 24 1.40 -8.12 11.32
N PRO A 25 0.63 -7.03 11.18
CA PRO A 25 0.94 -5.94 10.25
C PRO A 25 2.25 -5.20 10.54
N VAL A 26 2.68 -5.10 11.81
CA VAL A 26 3.96 -4.45 12.18
C VAL A 26 5.16 -5.20 11.61
N ARG A 27 5.14 -6.54 11.60
CA ARG A 27 6.26 -7.33 11.07
C ARG A 27 6.40 -7.17 9.56
N LEU A 28 5.28 -7.03 8.83
CA LEU A 28 5.30 -6.75 7.40
C LEU A 28 5.88 -5.36 7.09
N ILE A 29 5.50 -4.34 7.88
CA ILE A 29 6.06 -2.99 7.74
C ILE A 29 7.57 -3.00 8.00
N ASP A 30 8.03 -3.71 9.04
CA ASP A 30 9.45 -3.85 9.35
C ASP A 30 10.23 -4.52 8.21
N GLN A 31 9.70 -5.61 7.65
CA GLN A 31 10.32 -6.28 6.51
C GLN A 31 10.34 -5.41 5.26
N TYR A 32 9.27 -4.66 5.00
CA TYR A 32 9.22 -3.71 3.90
C TYR A 32 10.28 -2.60 4.06
N LEU A 33 10.35 -1.97 5.23
CA LEU A 33 11.33 -0.92 5.51
C LEU A 33 12.77 -1.44 5.40
N ALA A 34 13.03 -2.67 5.84
CA ALA A 34 14.34 -3.30 5.67
C ALA A 34 14.71 -3.47 4.18
N ASN A 35 13.79 -4.00 3.37
CA ASN A 35 14.01 -4.15 1.92
C ASN A 35 14.20 -2.80 1.22
N GLN A 36 13.38 -1.80 1.56
CA GLN A 36 13.49 -0.45 1.01
C GLN A 36 14.82 0.22 1.39
N ARG A 37 15.29 0.01 2.62
CA ARG A 37 16.61 0.49 3.04
C ARG A 37 17.74 -0.15 2.25
N GLU A 38 17.67 -1.45 1.97
CA GLU A 38 18.65 -2.11 1.11
C GLU A 38 18.63 -1.55 -0.32
N GLN A 39 17.43 -1.31 -0.87
CA GLN A 39 17.26 -0.70 -2.19
C GLN A 39 17.83 0.73 -2.24
N LEU A 40 17.57 1.55 -1.21
CA LEU A 40 18.16 2.88 -1.07
C LEU A 40 19.68 2.83 -1.11
N VAL A 41 20.30 1.95 -0.32
CA VAL A 41 21.76 1.80 -0.28
C VAL A 41 22.32 1.35 -1.64
N GLN A 42 21.63 0.45 -2.32
CA GLN A 42 22.05 -0.01 -3.65
C GLN A 42 21.93 1.11 -4.69
N SER A 43 20.81 1.83 -4.71
CA SER A 43 20.58 2.94 -5.63
C SER A 43 21.54 4.10 -5.37
N GLU A 44 21.82 4.45 -4.10
CA GLU A 44 22.83 5.46 -3.76
C GLU A 44 24.23 5.06 -4.24
N ARG A 45 24.61 3.78 -4.15
CA ARG A 45 25.89 3.30 -4.69
C ARG A 45 25.95 3.44 -6.21
N LEU A 46 24.88 3.06 -6.91
CA LEU A 46 24.79 3.19 -8.37
C LEU A 46 24.88 4.67 -8.78
N TYR A 47 24.15 5.55 -8.08
CA TYR A 47 24.22 6.99 -8.29
C TYR A 47 25.66 7.51 -8.14
N GLN A 48 26.37 7.15 -7.07
CA GLN A 48 27.77 7.55 -6.90
C GLN A 48 28.69 7.02 -8.01
N GLN A 49 28.45 5.79 -8.49
CA GLN A 49 29.19 5.24 -9.62
C GLN A 49 28.95 6.06 -10.90
N CYS A 50 27.71 6.39 -11.21
CA CYS A 50 27.34 7.23 -12.36
C CYS A 50 27.98 8.62 -12.26
N VAL A 51 27.93 9.26 -11.08
CA VAL A 51 28.57 10.56 -10.83
C VAL A 51 30.08 10.48 -11.05
N SER A 52 30.75 9.43 -10.55
CA SER A 52 32.19 9.24 -10.74
C SER A 52 32.56 9.02 -12.21
N HIS A 53 31.72 8.28 -12.94
CA HIS A 53 31.90 8.04 -14.37
C HIS A 53 31.72 9.34 -15.18
N ALA A 54 30.68 10.11 -14.90
CA ALA A 54 30.47 11.42 -15.53
C ALA A 54 31.61 12.39 -15.23
N ALA A 55 32.16 12.38 -14.01
CA ALA A 55 33.34 13.19 -13.66
C ALA A 55 34.58 12.78 -14.49
N SER A 56 34.80 11.48 -14.70
CA SER A 56 35.88 11.00 -15.55
C SER A 56 35.70 11.40 -17.02
N LEU A 57 34.49 11.27 -17.56
CA LEU A 57 34.16 11.72 -18.92
C LEU A 57 34.40 13.22 -19.10
N ARG A 58 33.97 14.03 -18.12
CA ARG A 58 34.23 15.47 -18.12
C ARG A 58 35.72 15.78 -18.13
N GLN A 59 36.52 15.06 -17.35
CA GLN A 59 37.97 15.25 -17.34
C GLN A 59 38.59 14.91 -18.71
N GLN A 60 38.15 13.81 -19.34
CA GLN A 60 38.61 13.40 -20.68
C GLN A 60 38.23 14.44 -21.74
N TYR A 61 37.00 14.96 -21.68
CA TYR A 61 36.54 16.07 -22.53
C TYR A 61 37.41 17.32 -22.38
N LEU A 62 37.66 17.77 -21.15
CA LEU A 62 38.49 18.96 -20.89
C LEU A 62 39.93 18.77 -21.35
N THR A 63 40.48 17.57 -21.18
CA THR A 63 41.83 17.24 -21.67
C THR A 63 41.87 17.28 -23.20
N ALA A 64 40.85 16.74 -23.87
CA ALA A 64 40.74 16.80 -25.33
C ALA A 64 40.63 18.25 -25.83
N LEU A 65 39.86 19.11 -25.15
CA LEU A 65 39.81 20.54 -25.46
C LEU A 65 41.17 21.23 -25.32
N GLU A 66 41.87 20.99 -24.20
CA GLU A 66 43.18 21.59 -23.97
C GLU A 66 44.20 21.14 -25.03
N THR A 67 44.15 19.87 -25.43
CA THR A 67 45.01 19.36 -26.52
C THR A 67 44.66 19.99 -27.87
N LYS A 68 43.38 20.18 -28.19
CA LYS A 68 42.94 20.91 -29.38
C LYS A 68 43.51 22.33 -29.41
N GLU A 69 43.40 23.08 -28.31
CA GLU A 69 43.90 24.45 -28.21
C GLU A 69 45.43 24.52 -28.32
N LYS A 70 46.14 23.59 -27.68
CA LYS A 70 47.62 23.51 -27.79
C LYS A 70 48.07 23.25 -29.23
N ARG A 71 47.42 22.31 -29.93
CA ARG A 71 47.74 22.00 -31.33
C ARG A 71 47.40 23.16 -32.25
N GLU A 72 46.31 23.87 -32.00
CA GLU A 72 45.98 25.10 -32.72
C GLU A 72 47.06 26.17 -32.59
N HIS A 73 47.55 26.41 -31.37
CA HIS A 73 48.65 27.36 -31.16
C HIS A 73 49.94 26.92 -31.86
N GLN A 74 50.29 25.64 -31.77
CA GLN A 74 51.47 25.08 -32.44
C GLN A 74 51.38 25.19 -33.97
N ALA A 75 50.21 24.91 -34.55
CA ALA A 75 49.99 25.07 -35.99
C ALA A 75 50.15 26.54 -36.43
N LEU A 76 49.62 27.48 -35.65
CA LEU A 76 49.80 28.92 -35.92
C LEU A 76 51.27 29.34 -35.87
N LEU A 77 52.04 28.82 -34.91
CA LEU A 77 53.48 29.09 -34.82
C LEU A 77 54.25 28.50 -36.02
N ALA A 78 53.94 27.26 -36.42
CA ALA A 78 54.56 26.63 -37.58
C ALA A 78 54.28 27.41 -38.88
N LEU A 79 53.03 27.89 -39.07
CA LEU A 79 52.68 28.75 -40.21
C LEU A 79 53.46 30.07 -40.21
N LYS A 80 53.60 30.71 -39.04
CA LYS A 80 54.40 31.94 -38.90
C LYS A 80 55.88 31.72 -39.21
N ALA A 81 56.40 30.53 -38.93
CA ALA A 81 57.77 30.14 -39.25
C ALA A 81 57.97 29.72 -40.72
N GLY A 82 56.90 29.67 -41.53
CA GLY A 82 56.96 29.21 -42.92
C GLY A 82 57.00 27.67 -43.07
N GLU A 83 56.84 26.93 -41.97
CA GLU A 83 56.88 25.47 -41.94
C GLU A 83 55.50 24.87 -42.23
N GLU A 84 55.02 25.04 -43.46
CA GLU A 84 53.68 24.62 -43.88
C GLU A 84 53.43 23.11 -43.70
N HIS A 85 54.44 22.28 -43.95
CA HIS A 85 54.28 20.83 -43.85
C HIS A 85 54.03 20.40 -42.39
N MET A 86 54.77 20.98 -41.44
CA MET A 86 54.57 20.76 -40.01
C MET A 86 53.21 21.28 -39.55
N ALA A 87 52.80 22.46 -40.02
CA ALA A 87 51.49 23.01 -39.70
C ALA A 87 50.33 22.08 -40.12
N ARG A 88 50.42 21.44 -41.30
CA ARG A 88 49.40 20.48 -41.75
C ARG A 88 49.30 19.25 -40.84
N ILE A 89 50.43 18.70 -40.41
CA ILE A 89 50.47 17.54 -39.50
C ILE A 89 49.82 17.90 -38.16
N VAL A 90 50.20 19.04 -37.57
CA VAL A 90 49.64 19.51 -36.30
C VAL A 90 48.13 19.82 -36.41
N LEU A 91 47.68 20.37 -37.53
CA LEU A 91 46.25 20.58 -37.79
C LEU A 91 45.48 19.26 -37.88
N GLN A 92 46.06 18.21 -38.44
CA GLN A 92 45.43 16.89 -38.46
C GLN A 92 45.25 16.33 -37.04
N GLU A 93 46.25 16.51 -36.16
CA GLU A 93 46.13 16.14 -34.75
C GLU A 93 45.09 16.99 -34.01
N LYS A 94 44.99 18.30 -34.33
CA LYS A 94 43.92 19.18 -33.80
C LYS A 94 42.54 18.61 -34.14
N LEU A 95 42.31 18.24 -35.40
CA LEU A 95 41.02 17.70 -35.84
C LEU A 95 40.67 16.40 -35.11
N GLN A 96 41.64 15.52 -34.88
CA GLN A 96 41.44 14.30 -34.10
C GLN A 96 41.11 14.59 -32.63
N ALA A 97 41.76 15.59 -32.02
CA ALA A 97 41.46 16.02 -30.65
C ALA A 97 40.06 16.66 -30.54
N GLU A 98 39.66 17.41 -31.56
CA GLU A 98 38.34 18.02 -31.68
C GLU A 98 37.23 16.96 -31.79
N GLU A 99 37.42 15.96 -32.66
CA GLU A 99 36.47 14.86 -32.78
C GLU A 99 36.29 14.09 -31.46
N LYS A 100 37.40 13.78 -30.76
CA LYS A 100 37.37 13.16 -29.44
C LYS A 100 36.66 14.03 -28.41
N SER A 101 36.90 15.34 -28.44
CA SER A 101 36.25 16.30 -27.54
C SER A 101 34.73 16.25 -27.71
N VAL A 102 34.23 16.27 -28.95
CA VAL A 102 32.79 16.17 -29.23
C VAL A 102 32.24 14.82 -28.72
N GLN A 103 32.91 13.71 -29.01
CA GLN A 103 32.47 12.38 -28.55
C GLN A 103 32.38 12.30 -27.01
N TYR A 104 33.39 12.79 -26.29
CA TYR A 104 33.37 12.78 -24.82
C TYR A 104 32.35 13.76 -24.24
N HIS A 105 32.10 14.88 -24.90
CA HIS A 105 31.07 15.83 -24.52
C HIS A 105 29.67 15.18 -24.59
N ASP A 106 29.37 14.50 -25.69
CA ASP A 106 28.07 13.85 -25.88
C ASP A 106 27.85 12.73 -24.86
N LEU A 107 28.88 11.92 -24.60
CA LEU A 107 28.83 10.90 -23.54
C LEU A 107 28.65 11.52 -22.15
N TYR A 108 29.28 12.67 -21.89
CA TYR A 108 29.12 13.38 -20.62
C TYR A 108 27.70 13.92 -20.42
N GLU A 109 27.10 14.52 -21.45
CA GLU A 109 25.72 15.01 -21.38
C GLU A 109 24.70 13.87 -21.23
N GLN A 110 24.91 12.73 -21.90
CA GLN A 110 24.10 11.53 -21.68
C GLN A 110 24.22 11.03 -20.23
N ALA A 111 25.44 10.93 -19.70
CA ALA A 111 25.65 10.50 -18.32
C ALA A 111 25.00 11.45 -17.30
N LYS A 112 25.02 12.76 -17.58
CA LYS A 112 24.38 13.78 -16.76
C LYS A 112 22.85 13.64 -16.75
N GLN A 113 22.22 13.32 -17.89
CA GLN A 113 20.79 13.04 -17.93
C GLN A 113 20.44 11.81 -17.08
N SER A 114 21.20 10.72 -17.21
CA SER A 114 20.98 9.53 -16.38
C SER A 114 21.17 9.79 -14.87
N ILE A 115 22.10 10.68 -14.49
CA ILE A 115 22.27 11.09 -13.10
C ILE A 115 21.03 11.84 -12.57
N LEU A 116 20.43 12.70 -13.39
CA LEU A 116 19.21 13.43 -13.00
C LEU A 116 18.03 12.48 -12.80
N GLU A 117 17.84 11.53 -13.72
CA GLU A 117 16.80 10.49 -13.60
C GLU A 117 16.99 9.66 -12.31
N LEU A 118 18.22 9.23 -12.03
CA LEU A 118 18.54 8.48 -10.80
C LEU A 118 18.35 9.31 -9.53
N ASP A 119 18.61 10.61 -9.56
CA ASP A 119 18.37 11.49 -8.41
C ASP A 119 16.87 11.62 -8.12
N GLU A 120 16.05 11.80 -9.16
CA GLU A 120 14.59 11.84 -9.02
C GLU A 120 14.03 10.54 -8.45
N GLU A 121 14.49 9.38 -8.97
CA GLU A 121 14.12 8.06 -8.44
C GLU A 121 14.54 7.89 -6.97
N LEU A 122 15.74 8.34 -6.60
CA LEU A 122 16.23 8.30 -5.21
C LEU A 122 15.40 9.18 -4.28
N GLN A 123 15.00 10.36 -4.73
CA GLN A 123 14.14 11.26 -3.95
C GLN A 123 12.77 10.65 -3.72
N GLN A 124 12.17 10.03 -4.74
CA GLN A 124 10.90 9.31 -4.61
C GLN A 124 11.01 8.14 -3.62
N LEU A 125 12.06 7.32 -3.75
CA LEU A 125 12.29 6.19 -2.85
C LEU A 125 12.47 6.63 -1.38
N LYS A 126 13.14 7.77 -1.16
CA LYS A 126 13.31 8.37 0.18
C LYS A 126 11.97 8.90 0.73
N ALA A 127 11.15 9.51 -0.11
CA ALA A 127 9.83 9.99 0.27
C ALA A 127 8.91 8.83 0.68
N ASP A 128 8.84 7.78 -0.14
CA ASP A 128 8.05 6.57 0.12
C ASP A 128 8.50 5.86 1.40
N TYR A 129 9.82 5.72 1.59
CA TYR A 129 10.37 5.15 2.82
C TYR A 129 9.93 5.94 4.05
N LYS A 130 9.99 7.28 3.98
CA LYS A 130 9.59 8.15 5.09
C LYS A 130 8.09 8.02 5.39
N GLU A 131 7.25 8.02 4.37
CA GLU A 131 5.80 7.86 4.54
C GLU A 131 5.46 6.54 5.25
N VAL A 132 6.09 5.44 4.85
CA VAL A 132 5.84 4.13 5.48
C VAL A 132 6.45 4.05 6.89
N ALA A 133 7.61 4.67 7.11
CA ALA A 133 8.22 4.76 8.44
C ALA A 133 7.33 5.57 9.41
N ASP A 134 6.72 6.66 8.96
CA ASP A 134 5.80 7.46 9.76
C ASP A 134 4.54 6.64 10.12
N LYS A 135 3.97 5.94 9.13
CA LYS A 135 2.81 5.04 9.33
C LYS A 135 3.11 3.88 10.29
N ARG A 136 4.34 3.37 10.32
CA ARG A 136 4.76 2.30 11.23
C ARG A 136 4.41 2.59 12.69
N SER A 137 4.72 3.82 13.15
CA SER A 137 4.48 4.23 14.53
C SER A 137 2.99 4.21 14.88
N TYR A 138 2.15 4.67 13.95
CA TYR A 138 0.70 4.65 14.06
C TYR A 138 0.15 3.21 14.11
N TYR A 139 0.58 2.33 13.21
CA TYR A 139 0.13 0.93 13.21
C TYR A 139 0.59 0.17 14.46
N LEU A 140 1.79 0.47 14.98
CA LEU A 140 2.27 -0.11 16.23
C LEU A 140 1.40 0.28 17.42
N ALA A 141 1.07 1.57 17.57
CA ALA A 141 0.17 2.05 18.62
C ALA A 141 -1.26 1.49 18.49
N ARG A 142 -1.76 1.39 17.24
CA ARG A 142 -3.07 0.79 16.96
C ARG A 142 -3.11 -0.70 17.29
N MET A 143 -2.07 -1.45 16.97
CA MET A 143 -1.95 -2.86 17.34
C MET A 143 -1.89 -3.05 18.85
N GLU A 144 -1.14 -2.22 19.56
CA GLU A 144 -1.06 -2.27 21.03
C GLU A 144 -2.43 -1.99 21.66
N SER A 145 -3.15 -0.99 21.13
CA SER A 145 -4.52 -0.67 21.55
C SER A 145 -5.49 -1.84 21.28
N ALA A 146 -5.42 -2.46 20.10
CA ALA A 146 -6.25 -3.62 19.76
C ALA A 146 -5.94 -4.84 20.65
N ARG A 147 -4.65 -5.11 20.92
CA ARG A 147 -4.22 -6.18 21.85
C ARG A 147 -4.69 -5.90 23.28
N LEU A 148 -4.65 -4.64 23.73
CA LEU A 148 -5.16 -4.25 25.04
C LEU A 148 -6.67 -4.45 25.12
N GLN A 149 -7.42 -4.05 24.10
CA GLN A 149 -8.87 -4.29 24.00
C GLN A 149 -9.17 -5.79 24.02
N GLN A 150 -8.47 -6.61 23.23
CA GLN A 150 -8.62 -8.08 23.26
C GLN A 150 -8.34 -8.66 24.64
N ARG A 151 -7.27 -8.21 25.33
CA ARG A 151 -6.97 -8.62 26.70
C ARG A 151 -8.04 -8.16 27.69
N MET A 152 -8.60 -6.96 27.53
CA MET A 152 -9.72 -6.46 28.34
C MET A 152 -10.99 -7.26 28.08
N HIS A 153 -11.30 -7.61 26.83
CA HIS A 153 -12.43 -8.48 26.48
C HIS A 153 -12.25 -9.88 27.04
N ALA A 154 -11.06 -10.47 26.91
CA ALA A 154 -10.72 -11.77 27.49
C ALA A 154 -10.78 -11.76 29.02
N ARG A 155 -10.34 -10.67 29.66
CA ARG A 155 -10.53 -10.47 31.10
C ARG A 155 -12.00 -10.25 31.45
N SER A 156 -12.76 -9.51 30.66
CA SER A 156 -14.19 -9.28 30.87
C SER A 156 -14.99 -10.57 30.76
N SER A 157 -14.64 -11.45 29.81
CA SER A 157 -15.24 -12.77 29.66
C SER A 157 -14.84 -13.72 30.78
N VAL A 158 -13.62 -13.58 31.33
CA VAL A 158 -13.16 -14.32 32.52
C VAL A 158 -13.78 -13.76 33.82
N THR A 159 -14.03 -12.45 33.91
CA THR A 159 -14.71 -11.83 35.07
C THR A 159 -16.23 -11.94 35.01
N GLN A 160 -16.80 -12.36 33.88
CA GLN A 160 -18.22 -12.69 33.77
C GLN A 160 -18.54 -14.15 34.18
N ASP A 161 -17.55 -14.87 34.72
CA ASP A 161 -17.72 -16.15 35.42
C ASP A 161 -17.70 -16.02 36.95
N GLY A 162 -17.92 -14.80 37.47
CA GLY A 162 -18.06 -14.51 38.90
C GLY A 162 -19.42 -13.89 39.25
N THR A 163 -20.49 -14.68 39.18
CA THR A 163 -21.74 -14.49 39.94
C THR A 163 -22.55 -13.19 39.67
N PRO A 164 -23.38 -13.16 38.60
CA PRO A 164 -24.83 -13.23 38.86
C PRO A 164 -25.66 -14.04 37.83
N ARG A 165 -25.05 -14.71 36.85
CA ARG A 165 -25.80 -15.52 35.85
C ARG A 165 -26.21 -16.92 36.32
N MET A 166 -25.70 -17.39 37.46
CA MET A 166 -26.07 -18.69 38.03
C MET A 166 -27.40 -18.65 38.81
N PHE A 167 -27.80 -17.50 39.35
CA PHE A 167 -29.11 -17.39 40.02
C PHE A 167 -30.25 -17.31 39.01
N GLY A 168 -30.10 -16.58 37.89
CA GLY A 168 -31.13 -16.52 36.85
C GLY A 168 -31.40 -17.85 36.14
N ARG A 169 -30.36 -18.66 35.88
CA ARG A 169 -30.54 -20.01 35.29
C ARG A 169 -31.09 -21.04 36.27
N LEU A 170 -30.91 -20.83 37.58
CA LEU A 170 -31.53 -21.66 38.62
C LEU A 170 -33.01 -21.26 38.81
N GLU A 171 -33.34 -19.98 38.82
CA GLU A 171 -34.74 -19.50 38.86
C GLU A 171 -35.55 -19.97 37.64
N GLU A 172 -34.96 -19.96 36.44
CA GLU A 172 -35.61 -20.43 35.22
C GLU A 172 -35.84 -21.95 35.25
N ARG A 173 -34.87 -22.73 35.75
CA ARG A 173 -35.05 -24.18 35.97
C ARG A 173 -36.04 -24.52 37.06
N VAL A 174 -36.07 -23.75 38.15
CA VAL A 174 -37.04 -23.94 39.24
C VAL A 174 -38.44 -23.55 38.77
N SER A 175 -38.59 -22.45 38.01
CA SER A 175 -39.86 -22.09 37.35
C SER A 175 -40.36 -23.16 36.39
N ASP A 176 -39.48 -23.73 35.56
CA ASP A 176 -39.84 -24.81 34.63
C ASP A 176 -40.23 -26.10 35.37
N MET A 177 -39.53 -26.42 36.48
CA MET A 177 -39.91 -27.55 37.34
C MET A 177 -41.24 -27.31 38.07
N GLU A 178 -41.51 -26.09 38.54
CA GLU A 178 -42.79 -25.72 39.15
C GLU A 178 -43.94 -25.73 38.15
N LEU A 179 -43.71 -25.27 36.92
CA LEU A 179 -44.66 -25.35 35.81
C LEU A 179 -44.94 -26.80 35.43
N HIS A 180 -43.92 -27.66 35.31
CA HIS A 180 -44.11 -29.10 35.06
C HIS A 180 -44.79 -29.84 36.21
N ALA A 181 -44.52 -29.46 37.46
CA ALA A 181 -45.23 -30.02 38.62
C ALA A 181 -46.71 -29.59 38.66
N ARG A 182 -47.02 -28.36 38.20
CA ARG A 182 -48.40 -27.87 38.05
C ARG A 182 -49.11 -28.55 36.88
N THR A 183 -48.48 -28.69 35.71
CA THR A 183 -49.10 -29.38 34.56
C THR A 183 -49.32 -30.87 34.83
N LEU A 184 -48.43 -31.57 35.54
CA LEU A 184 -48.67 -32.96 35.95
C LEU A 184 -49.80 -33.09 36.97
N ARG A 185 -50.04 -32.06 37.79
CA ARG A 185 -51.18 -32.00 38.71
C ARG A 185 -52.49 -31.68 37.98
N ASP A 186 -52.45 -30.84 36.95
CA ASP A 186 -53.61 -30.48 36.12
C ASP A 186 -53.98 -31.59 35.11
N VAL A 187 -53.00 -32.27 34.50
CA VAL A 187 -53.25 -33.45 33.63
C VAL A 187 -53.85 -34.62 34.42
N ARG A 188 -53.51 -34.77 35.70
CA ARG A 188 -54.18 -35.74 36.60
C ARG A 188 -55.60 -35.30 37.00
N LYS A 189 -55.92 -34.00 36.92
CA LYS A 189 -57.26 -33.44 37.17
C LYS A 189 -58.14 -33.40 35.91
N MET A 190 -57.55 -33.45 34.72
CA MET A 190 -58.21 -33.34 33.41
C MET A 190 -58.55 -34.70 32.76
N GLY A 191 -58.43 -35.80 33.52
CA GLY A 191 -58.86 -37.15 33.13
C GLY A 191 -60.36 -37.45 33.30
N ARG A 192 -61.19 -36.46 33.64
CA ARG A 192 -62.65 -36.60 33.67
C ARG A 192 -63.34 -35.30 33.28
N GLY A 193 -63.85 -35.22 32.05
CA GLY A 193 -64.77 -34.14 31.67
C GLY A 193 -64.79 -33.83 30.18
N SER A 194 -65.68 -34.52 29.48
CA SER A 194 -65.93 -34.47 28.05
C SER A 194 -66.54 -33.14 27.51
N TYR A 195 -66.33 -32.88 26.22
CA TYR A 195 -67.23 -32.30 25.20
C TYR A 195 -67.04 -30.86 24.60
N TYR A 196 -66.77 -30.88 23.28
CA TYR A 196 -67.29 -30.09 22.13
C TYR A 196 -66.93 -28.62 21.81
N SER A 197 -66.65 -28.45 20.50
CA SER A 197 -66.90 -27.30 19.57
C SER A 197 -65.94 -26.09 19.66
N GLY A 198 -65.47 -25.41 18.62
CA GLY A 198 -65.71 -25.33 17.17
C GLY A 198 -64.93 -24.09 16.65
N GLY A 199 -64.41 -24.10 15.41
CA GLY A 199 -63.40 -23.14 14.90
C GLY A 199 -63.90 -21.76 14.44
N ASN A 200 -63.00 -20.95 13.86
CA ASN A 200 -63.39 -19.78 13.04
C ASN A 200 -62.38 -19.46 11.91
N PRO A 201 -62.68 -19.75 10.63
CA PRO A 201 -61.78 -19.57 9.48
C PRO A 201 -61.62 -18.12 8.99
N ALA A 202 -62.29 -17.15 9.63
CA ALA A 202 -62.15 -15.72 9.30
C ALA A 202 -60.82 -15.12 9.80
N VAL A 203 -60.21 -15.72 10.83
CA VAL A 203 -58.97 -15.23 11.46
C VAL A 203 -57.75 -15.57 10.58
N ASP A 204 -57.79 -16.71 9.87
CA ASP A 204 -56.71 -17.11 8.97
C ASP A 204 -56.65 -16.23 7.70
N ALA A 205 -57.79 -15.72 7.23
CA ALA A 205 -57.87 -14.84 6.07
C ALA A 205 -57.34 -13.41 6.34
N GLU A 206 -57.55 -12.87 7.55
CA GLU A 206 -56.99 -11.56 7.92
C GLU A 206 -55.47 -11.59 8.09
N MET A 207 -54.90 -12.73 8.51
CA MET A 207 -53.45 -12.92 8.66
C MET A 207 -52.70 -12.89 7.31
N GLU A 208 -53.31 -13.35 6.22
CA GLU A 208 -52.70 -13.30 4.89
C GLU A 208 -52.78 -11.91 4.26
N ALA A 209 -53.87 -11.17 4.48
CA ALA A 209 -54.04 -9.81 3.97
C ALA A 209 -52.98 -8.84 4.57
N LEU A 210 -52.65 -8.98 5.85
CA LEU A 210 -51.61 -8.18 6.51
C LEU A 210 -50.20 -8.47 5.98
N ARG A 211 -49.91 -9.72 5.58
CA ARG A 211 -48.62 -10.10 5.01
C ARG A 211 -48.39 -9.53 3.61
N ASN A 212 -49.44 -9.28 2.84
CA ASN A 212 -49.33 -8.72 1.49
C ASN A 212 -49.15 -7.20 1.49
N ARG A 213 -49.71 -6.46 2.46
CA ARG A 213 -49.44 -5.01 2.61
C ARG A 213 -47.98 -4.71 2.92
N LEU A 214 -47.34 -5.51 3.78
CA LEU A 214 -45.93 -5.34 4.15
C LEU A 214 -44.94 -5.55 2.98
N LYS A 215 -45.36 -6.20 1.90
CA LYS A 215 -44.50 -6.43 0.72
C LYS A 215 -44.57 -5.31 -0.32
N GLN A 216 -45.64 -4.52 -0.35
CA GLN A 216 -45.83 -3.43 -1.32
C GLN A 216 -45.18 -2.11 -0.88
N GLU A 217 -44.94 -1.90 0.42
CA GLU A 217 -44.23 -0.71 0.93
C GLU A 217 -42.69 -0.79 0.79
N GLY A 218 -42.14 -1.93 0.36
CA GLY A 218 -40.68 -2.13 0.22
C GLY A 218 -40.12 -2.02 -1.20
N THR A 219 -40.94 -1.67 -2.22
CA THR A 219 -40.56 -1.77 -3.64
C THR A 219 -40.62 -0.45 -4.45
N GLN A 220 -40.77 0.72 -3.80
CA GLN A 220 -40.91 2.01 -4.52
C GLN A 220 -39.70 2.98 -4.44
N ASP A 221 -38.59 2.64 -3.78
CA ASP A 221 -37.45 3.58 -3.63
C ASP A 221 -36.29 3.41 -4.63
N HIS A 222 -36.50 2.70 -5.75
CA HIS A 222 -35.56 2.69 -6.87
C HIS A 222 -36.27 2.91 -8.19
N GLU A 223 -36.31 4.17 -8.66
CA GLU A 223 -35.85 4.55 -10.01
C GLU A 223 -35.96 6.08 -10.27
N GLN A 224 -34.78 6.68 -10.45
CA GLN A 224 -34.44 7.61 -11.54
C GLN A 224 -34.99 9.06 -11.57
N THR A 225 -34.05 9.97 -11.29
CA THR A 225 -33.62 11.13 -12.11
C THR A 225 -34.60 12.24 -12.54
N ILE A 226 -34.39 13.42 -11.92
CA ILE A 226 -34.39 14.83 -12.43
C ILE A 226 -34.32 14.92 -13.99
N PRO A 227 -34.93 15.92 -14.72
CA PRO A 227 -35.01 17.33 -14.32
C PRO A 227 -36.13 18.23 -14.92
N LEU A 228 -36.00 19.54 -14.67
CA LEU A 228 -36.41 20.71 -15.48
C LEU A 228 -37.76 21.44 -15.24
N THR A 229 -37.62 22.61 -14.59
CA THR A 229 -38.05 23.96 -15.00
C THR A 229 -39.48 24.27 -15.48
N LYS A 230 -40.07 25.28 -14.84
CA LYS A 230 -40.45 26.64 -15.34
C LYS A 230 -41.86 27.06 -14.90
N ARG A 231 -41.96 28.10 -14.07
CA ARG A 231 -42.48 29.43 -14.48
C ARG A 231 -42.25 30.46 -13.38
#